data_AF-A0A7S0HVH2-F1
#
_entry.id   AF-A0A7S0HVH2-F1
#
_cell.length_a   1.000
_cell.length_b   1.000
_cell.length_c   1.000
_cell.angle_alpha   90.00
_cell.angle_beta   90.00
_cell.angle_gamma   90.00
#
_symmetry.space_group_name_H-M   'P 1'
#
loop_
_entity.id
_entity.type
_entity.pdbx_description
1 polymer ?
#
loop_
_entity_poly.entity_id
_entity_poly.type
_entity_poly.pdbx_seq_one_letter_code
_entity_poly.pdbx_strand_id
1 'polypeptide(L)'
;EYTSCFLLEGFLYYFAEDDVQRIMGQISNITAPGSRIGMSAVSAAAAKNGSRWQWGTDSPAQFLETWGWADVAEQELGNPEIAEGWDLSYVSPNGTQPRDDLSVKRTWYVTAKKPYPPAKAHEKVRNKVLEIWEKARPWALKVTSMR
;
A
#
# COMPACT_ATOMS: atom_id res chain seq x y z
N GLU A 1 3.89 17.81 -3.67
CA GLU A 1 3.53 16.77 -2.70
C GLU A 1 4.79 16.00 -2.35
N TYR A 2 5.02 15.69 -1.08
CA TYR A 2 6.22 14.97 -0.63
C TYR A 2 5.90 13.49 -0.45
N THR A 3 6.86 12.62 -0.75
CA THR A 3 6.74 11.18 -0.50
C THR A 3 6.63 10.91 1.00
N SER A 4 5.73 9.99 1.35
CA SER A 4 5.50 9.59 2.75
C SER A 4 5.77 8.09 2.93
N CYS A 5 6.01 7.68 4.18
CA CYS A 5 6.06 6.29 4.58
C CYS A 5 4.94 6.04 5.60
N PHE A 6 4.02 5.14 5.29
CA PHE A 6 2.92 4.74 6.17
C PHE A 6 3.26 3.42 6.85
N LEU A 7 2.91 3.30 8.13
CA LEU A 7 3.02 2.05 8.89
C LEU A 7 1.67 1.78 9.58
N LEU A 8 1.03 0.67 9.21
CA LEU A 8 -0.26 0.20 9.73
C LEU A 8 -0.07 -1.15 10.44
N GLU A 9 0.74 -1.14 11.48
CA GLU A 9 0.98 -2.33 12.31
C GLU A 9 -0.02 -2.40 13.45
N GLY A 10 -0.57 -3.58 13.72
CA GLY A 10 -1.47 -3.74 14.86
C GLY A 10 -2.81 -3.03 14.70
N PHE A 11 -3.23 -2.72 13.48
CA PHE A 11 -4.22 -1.66 13.25
C PHE A 11 -5.47 -2.13 12.50
N LEU A 12 -5.36 -2.43 11.19
CA LEU A 12 -6.53 -2.59 10.31
C LEU A 12 -7.51 -3.66 10.75
N TYR A 13 -7.00 -4.78 11.28
CA TYR A 13 -7.83 -5.90 11.70
C TYR A 13 -8.71 -5.61 12.92
N TYR A 14 -8.60 -4.46 13.58
CA TYR A 14 -9.53 -4.05 14.65
C TYR A 14 -10.77 -3.29 14.14
N PHE A 15 -10.83 -2.96 12.85
CA PHE A 15 -11.92 -2.20 12.25
C PHE A 15 -12.84 -3.11 11.43
N ALA A 16 -14.10 -2.72 11.29
CA ALA A 16 -15.01 -3.36 10.34
C ALA A 16 -14.56 -3.07 8.89
N GLU A 17 -14.98 -3.90 7.94
CA GLU A 17 -14.62 -3.77 6.51
C GLU A 17 -14.82 -2.34 5.98
N ASP A 18 -16.00 -1.74 6.21
CA ASP A 18 -16.31 -0.39 5.71
C ASP A 18 -15.33 0.68 6.26
N ASP A 19 -14.89 0.54 7.50
CA ASP A 19 -13.91 1.43 8.11
C ASP A 19 -12.52 1.21 7.54
N VAL A 20 -12.13 -0.05 7.31
CA VAL A 20 -10.87 -0.39 6.61
C VAL A 20 -10.85 0.24 5.22
N GLN A 21 -11.94 0.09 4.46
CA GLN A 21 -12.07 0.68 3.13
C GLN A 21 -11.98 2.21 3.18
N ARG A 22 -12.66 2.84 4.16
CA ARG A 22 -12.60 4.30 4.36
C ARG A 22 -11.20 4.79 4.71
N ILE A 23 -10.51 4.13 5.64
CA ILE A 23 -9.14 4.45 6.05
C ILE A 23 -8.20 4.37 4.84
N MET A 24 -8.27 3.28 4.08
CA MET A 24 -7.41 3.09 2.91
C MET A 24 -7.72 4.09 1.79
N GLY A 25 -8.98 4.49 1.63
CA GLY A 25 -9.37 5.58 0.75
C GLY A 25 -8.75 6.91 1.17
N GLN A 26 -8.78 7.24 2.46
CA GLN A 26 -8.15 8.46 2.99
C GLN A 26 -6.64 8.46 2.79
N ILE A 27 -5.96 7.36 3.11
CA ILE A 27 -4.52 7.20 2.88
C ILE A 27 -4.22 7.39 1.40
N SER A 28 -4.94 6.69 0.52
CA SER A 28 -4.75 6.79 -0.93
C SER A 28 -4.90 8.21 -1.45
N ASN A 29 -5.86 8.98 -0.92
CA ASN A 29 -6.13 10.35 -1.34
C ASN A 29 -5.04 11.35 -0.95
N ILE A 30 -4.26 11.08 0.09
CA ILE A 30 -3.18 11.97 0.56
C ILE A 30 -1.78 11.48 0.15
N THR A 31 -1.70 10.31 -0.49
CA THR A 31 -0.44 9.65 -0.78
C THR A 31 0.14 10.13 -2.11
N ALA A 32 1.28 10.81 -2.06
CA ALA A 32 2.06 11.16 -3.23
C ALA A 32 2.66 9.92 -3.91
N PRO A 33 2.83 9.90 -5.25
CA PRO A 33 3.61 8.87 -5.93
C PRO A 33 5.05 8.76 -5.37
N GLY A 34 5.59 7.54 -5.33
CA GLY A 34 6.87 7.24 -4.70
C GLY A 34 6.80 6.97 -3.19
N SER A 35 5.66 7.19 -2.56
CA SER A 35 5.42 6.84 -1.15
C SER A 35 5.48 5.32 -0.92
N ARG A 36 5.62 4.92 0.34
CA ARG A 36 5.68 3.52 0.78
C ARG A 36 4.65 3.25 1.85
N ILE A 37 4.21 1.99 1.94
CA ILE A 37 3.34 1.51 3.01
C ILE A 37 3.87 0.18 3.54
N GLY A 38 3.83 0.01 4.86
CA GLY A 38 3.97 -1.26 5.56
C GLY A 38 2.71 -1.52 6.38
N MET A 39 2.21 -2.75 6.42
CA MET A 39 1.07 -3.13 7.23
C MET A 39 1.19 -4.55 7.77
N SER A 40 0.55 -4.79 8.92
CA SER A 40 0.26 -6.15 9.38
C SER A 40 -1.14 -6.56 8.92
N ALA A 41 -1.28 -7.76 8.36
CA ALA A 41 -2.57 -8.34 7.97
C ALA A 41 -2.78 -9.70 8.63
N VAL A 42 -4.03 -10.12 8.80
CA VAL A 42 -4.39 -11.44 9.32
C VAL A 42 -5.34 -12.13 8.36
N SER A 43 -5.30 -13.46 8.29
CA SER A 43 -6.20 -14.25 7.43
C SER A 43 -7.66 -14.06 7.81
N ALA A 44 -8.58 -14.31 6.88
CA ALA A 44 -10.02 -14.27 7.19
C ALA A 44 -10.38 -15.29 8.28
N ALA A 45 -9.74 -16.46 8.30
CA ALA A 45 -9.91 -17.46 9.36
C ALA A 45 -9.45 -16.96 10.74
N ALA A 46 -8.36 -16.19 10.79
CA ALA A 46 -7.87 -15.60 12.03
C ALA A 46 -8.81 -14.51 12.60
N ALA A 47 -9.46 -13.74 11.73
CA ALA A 47 -10.45 -12.74 12.14
C ALA A 47 -11.76 -13.36 12.68
N LYS A 48 -12.18 -14.53 12.18
CA LYS A 48 -13.44 -15.17 12.60
C LYS A 48 -13.42 -15.80 13.99
N ASN A 49 -12.25 -16.04 14.58
CA ASN A 49 -12.11 -16.98 15.72
C ASN A 49 -12.16 -16.30 17.10
N GLY A 50 -13.21 -15.53 17.40
CA GLY A 50 -13.45 -14.96 18.74
C GLY A 50 -12.36 -14.00 19.24
N SER A 51 -11.42 -13.61 18.36
CA SER A 51 -10.50 -12.50 18.59
C SER A 51 -11.27 -11.18 18.50
N ARG A 52 -10.70 -10.10 19.02
CA ARG A 52 -11.25 -8.74 18.81
C ARG A 52 -11.08 -8.24 17.37
N TRP A 53 -10.62 -9.11 16.47
CA TRP A 53 -10.32 -8.77 15.11
C TRP A 53 -11.60 -8.83 14.28
N GLN A 54 -11.92 -7.72 13.63
CA GLN A 54 -13.14 -7.51 12.85
C GLN A 54 -12.90 -7.63 11.34
N TRP A 55 -11.63 -7.62 10.91
CA TRP A 55 -11.25 -7.68 9.51
C TRP A 55 -10.03 -8.59 9.30
N GLY A 56 -10.00 -9.26 8.15
CA GLY A 56 -8.90 -10.08 7.69
C GLY A 56 -9.01 -10.37 6.19
N THR A 57 -7.90 -10.70 5.56
CA THR A 57 -7.81 -10.99 4.12
C THR A 57 -6.83 -12.13 3.87
N ASP A 58 -7.15 -13.03 2.96
CA ASP A 58 -6.23 -14.09 2.53
C ASP A 58 -5.34 -13.66 1.33
N SER A 59 -5.50 -12.41 0.87
CA SER A 59 -4.78 -11.85 -0.26
C SER A 59 -4.42 -10.38 0.00
N PRO A 60 -3.50 -10.11 0.94
CA PRO A 60 -3.14 -8.74 1.28
C PRO A 60 -2.46 -7.98 0.13
N ALA A 61 -1.75 -8.66 -0.78
CA ALA A 61 -1.26 -8.03 -2.01
C ALA A 61 -2.39 -7.50 -2.89
N GLN A 62 -3.39 -8.35 -3.20
CA GLN A 62 -4.54 -7.93 -4.00
C GLN A 62 -5.29 -6.78 -3.33
N PHE A 63 -5.43 -6.82 -2.00
CA PHE A 63 -6.04 -5.72 -1.25
C PHE A 63 -5.26 -4.40 -1.38
N LEU A 64 -3.93 -4.42 -1.36
CA LEU A 64 -3.14 -3.20 -1.60
C LEU A 64 -3.21 -2.75 -3.06
N GLU A 65 -3.27 -3.68 -4.00
CA GLU A 65 -3.41 -3.39 -5.44
C GLU A 65 -4.73 -2.67 -5.75
N THR A 66 -5.84 -3.00 -5.08
CA THR A 66 -7.11 -2.27 -5.26
C THR A 66 -7.01 -0.79 -4.91
N TRP A 67 -6.05 -0.43 -4.04
CA TRP A 67 -5.76 0.95 -3.63
C TRP A 67 -4.63 1.59 -4.46
N GLY A 68 -4.25 0.95 -5.58
CA GLY A 68 -3.24 1.44 -6.50
C GLY A 68 -1.83 1.46 -5.91
N TRP A 69 -1.54 0.56 -4.98
CA TRP A 69 -0.17 0.24 -4.58
C TRP A 69 0.40 -0.86 -5.50
N ALA A 70 1.72 -0.90 -5.63
CA ALA A 70 2.45 -1.84 -6.47
C ALA A 70 3.71 -2.34 -5.75
N ASP A 71 4.46 -3.25 -6.38
CA ASP A 71 5.64 -3.92 -5.80
C ASP A 71 5.34 -4.53 -4.43
N VAL A 72 4.21 -5.25 -4.31
CA VAL A 72 3.80 -5.79 -3.01
C VAL A 72 4.71 -6.96 -2.62
N ALA A 73 5.36 -6.85 -1.48
CA ALA A 73 6.12 -7.92 -0.86
C ALA A 73 5.39 -8.37 0.40
N GLU A 74 5.10 -9.66 0.48
CA GLU A 74 4.45 -10.31 1.61
C GLU A 74 5.44 -11.22 2.34
N GLN A 75 5.40 -11.14 3.67
CA GLN A 75 6.14 -12.00 4.56
C GLN A 75 5.17 -12.61 5.57
N GLU A 76 4.97 -13.92 5.47
CA GLU A 76 4.16 -14.65 6.45
C GLU A 76 4.95 -14.85 7.74
N LEU A 77 4.34 -14.51 8.87
CA LEU A 77 4.92 -14.75 10.19
C LEU A 77 4.90 -16.25 10.50
N GLY A 78 6.04 -16.76 10.95
CA GLY A 78 6.22 -18.18 11.23
C GLY A 78 6.59 -19.03 10.02
N ASN A 79 6.96 -18.43 8.88
CA ASN A 79 7.62 -19.18 7.80
C ASN A 79 9.09 -19.47 8.19
N PRO A 80 9.49 -20.75 8.36
CA PRO A 80 10.85 -21.12 8.78
C PRO A 80 11.94 -20.75 7.77
N GLU A 81 11.60 -20.51 6.50
CA GLU A 81 12.59 -20.13 5.46
C GLU A 81 13.12 -18.69 5.63
N ILE A 82 12.45 -17.86 6.43
CA ILE A 82 12.77 -16.43 6.63
C ILE A 82 12.88 -16.04 8.11
N ALA A 83 13.00 -17.05 8.97
CA ALA A 83 12.89 -16.96 10.43
C ALA A 83 14.22 -16.78 11.19
N GLU A 84 15.31 -16.39 10.52
CA GLU A 84 16.61 -16.25 11.19
C GLU A 84 16.52 -15.17 12.30
N GLY A 85 16.66 -15.59 13.56
CA GLY A 85 16.61 -14.71 14.75
C GLY A 85 15.22 -14.49 15.36
N TRP A 86 14.16 -15.12 14.87
CA TRP A 86 12.81 -15.00 15.42
C TRP A 86 12.46 -16.13 16.40
N ASP A 87 11.70 -15.82 17.44
CA ASP A 87 11.09 -16.83 18.31
C ASP A 87 9.99 -17.57 17.54
N LEU A 88 10.34 -18.76 17.06
CA LEU A 88 9.47 -19.63 16.28
C LEU A 88 8.46 -20.41 17.13
N SER A 89 8.29 -20.09 18.42
CA SER A 89 7.18 -20.65 19.21
C SER A 89 5.79 -20.31 18.63
N TYR A 90 5.70 -19.32 17.73
CA TYR A 90 4.50 -18.99 16.95
C TYR A 90 4.36 -19.75 15.62
N VAL A 91 5.37 -20.52 15.20
CA VAL A 91 5.21 -21.45 14.08
C VAL A 91 4.23 -22.51 14.55
N SER A 92 3.17 -22.74 13.76
CA SER A 92 2.24 -23.83 14.01
C SER A 92 3.02 -25.11 14.34
N PRO A 93 2.64 -25.89 15.38
CA PRO A 93 3.27 -27.17 15.70
C PRO A 93 3.31 -28.14 14.50
N ASN A 94 2.47 -27.88 13.50
CA ASN A 94 2.32 -28.67 12.29
C ASN A 94 3.27 -28.23 11.15
N GLY A 95 4.20 -27.29 11.39
CA GLY A 95 5.12 -26.76 10.38
C GLY A 95 4.45 -25.83 9.36
N THR A 96 5.17 -25.50 8.28
CA THR A 96 4.69 -24.65 7.19
C THR A 96 3.46 -25.28 6.52
N GLN A 97 2.29 -24.65 6.69
CA GLN A 97 1.04 -25.13 6.09
C GLN A 97 0.88 -24.58 4.66
N PRO A 98 0.27 -25.33 3.71
CA PRO A 98 0.01 -24.87 2.34
C PRO A 98 -0.75 -23.53 2.30
N ARG A 99 -0.26 -22.57 1.50
CA ARG A 99 -0.81 -21.20 1.46
C ARG A 99 -2.28 -21.15 1.03
N ASP A 100 -2.69 -22.11 0.20
CA ASP A 100 -4.05 -22.27 -0.31
C ASP A 100 -5.04 -22.87 0.70
N ASP A 101 -4.57 -23.36 1.86
CA ASP A 101 -5.44 -23.74 2.96
C ASP A 101 -5.93 -22.49 3.72
N LEU A 102 -7.13 -22.03 3.34
CA LEU A 102 -7.81 -20.86 3.93
C LEU A 102 -8.36 -21.11 5.35
N SER A 103 -8.29 -22.34 5.86
CA SER A 103 -8.67 -22.64 7.25
C SER A 103 -7.56 -22.30 8.26
N VAL A 104 -6.33 -22.17 7.77
CA VAL A 104 -5.16 -21.87 8.58
C VAL A 104 -5.15 -20.40 8.97
N LYS A 105 -4.96 -20.15 10.26
CA LYS A 105 -4.83 -18.80 10.81
C LYS A 105 -3.43 -18.28 10.54
N ARG A 106 -3.34 -17.20 9.78
CA ARG A 106 -2.07 -16.59 9.36
C ARG A 106 -2.03 -15.11 9.71
N THR A 107 -0.79 -14.62 9.83
CA THR A 107 -0.47 -13.20 9.96
C THR A 107 0.65 -12.88 8.98
N TRP A 108 0.58 -11.73 8.32
CA TRP A 108 1.58 -11.26 7.38
C TRP A 108 2.09 -9.89 7.75
N TYR A 109 3.36 -9.64 7.48
CA TYR A 109 3.89 -8.31 7.22
C TYR A 109 3.92 -8.07 5.72
N VAL A 110 3.43 -6.91 5.31
CA VAL A 110 3.24 -6.59 3.89
C VAL A 110 3.77 -5.20 3.63
N THR A 111 4.55 -5.03 2.57
CA THR A 111 5.06 -3.73 2.15
C THR A 111 4.74 -3.48 0.68
N ALA A 112 4.53 -2.22 0.31
CA ALA A 112 4.27 -1.82 -1.08
C ALA A 112 4.71 -0.38 -1.36
N LYS A 113 4.69 0.00 -2.64
CA LYS A 113 5.05 1.35 -3.12
C LYS A 113 3.91 1.97 -3.92
N LYS A 114 3.74 3.28 -3.78
CA LYS A 114 2.84 4.04 -4.65
C LYS A 114 3.58 4.29 -5.97
N PRO A 115 3.12 3.73 -7.10
CA PRO A 115 3.82 3.87 -8.37
C PRO A 115 3.84 5.34 -8.80
N TYR A 116 4.92 5.75 -9.45
CA TYR A 116 4.89 6.98 -10.24
C TYR A 116 3.90 6.82 -11.40
N PRO A 117 3.14 7.86 -11.76
CA PRO A 117 2.36 7.82 -12.99
C PRO A 117 3.27 7.41 -14.16
N PRO A 118 2.79 6.62 -15.12
CA PRO A 118 3.62 6.21 -16.26
C PRO A 118 4.21 7.46 -16.93
N ALA A 119 5.48 7.38 -17.35
CA ALA A 119 6.23 8.52 -17.89
C ALA A 119 5.50 9.28 -19.02
N LYS A 120 4.67 8.58 -19.81
CA LYS A 120 3.83 9.19 -20.86
C LYS A 120 2.76 10.16 -20.33
N ALA A 121 2.24 9.94 -19.11
CA ALA A 121 1.34 10.87 -18.45
C ALA A 121 2.09 12.15 -18.05
N HIS A 122 3.33 12.01 -17.55
CA HIS A 122 4.21 13.15 -17.29
C HIS A 122 4.56 13.90 -18.58
N GLU A 123 4.79 13.20 -19.69
CA GLU A 123 5.06 13.82 -20.99
C GLU A 123 3.86 14.60 -21.51
N LYS A 124 2.64 14.07 -21.41
CA LYS A 124 1.42 14.77 -21.81
C LYS A 124 1.16 16.02 -20.96
N VAL A 125 1.36 15.93 -19.64
CA VAL A 125 1.23 17.08 -18.73
C VAL A 125 2.33 18.10 -18.99
N ARG A 126 3.59 17.67 -19.14
CA ARG A 126 4.73 18.53 -19.48
C ARG A 126 4.49 19.26 -20.80
N ASN A 127 4.07 18.55 -21.84
CA ASN A 127 3.81 19.12 -23.15
C ASN A 127 2.66 20.13 -23.11
N LYS A 128 1.60 19.86 -22.33
CA LYS A 128 0.51 20.81 -22.13
C LYS A 128 0.94 22.07 -21.38
N VAL A 129 1.79 21.93 -20.35
CA VAL A 129 2.36 23.08 -19.63
C VAL A 129 3.29 23.90 -20.54
N LEU A 130 4.13 23.25 -21.34
CA LEU A 130 5.01 23.92 -22.32
C LEU A 130 4.20 24.64 -23.40
N GLU A 131 3.12 24.05 -23.89
CA GLU A 131 2.24 24.69 -24.87
C GLU A 131 1.56 25.94 -24.30
N ILE A 132 1.10 25.88 -23.05
CA ILE A 132 0.54 27.05 -22.35
C ILE A 132 1.62 28.12 -22.18
N TRP A 133 2.84 27.73 -21.79
CA TRP A 133 3.94 28.66 -21.60
C TRP A 133 4.36 29.34 -22.91
N GLU A 134 4.51 28.60 -24.01
CA GLU A 134 4.84 29.20 -25.32
C GLU A 134 3.73 30.14 -25.83
N LYS A 135 2.45 29.83 -25.59
CA LYS A 135 1.34 30.76 -25.91
C LYS A 135 1.38 32.03 -25.06
N ALA A 136 1.78 31.92 -23.79
CA ALA A 136 1.88 33.06 -22.87
C ALA A 136 3.18 33.86 -23.00
N ARG A 137 4.23 33.26 -23.57
CA ARG A 137 5.59 33.82 -23.68
C ARG A 137 5.65 35.18 -24.37
N PRO A 138 4.95 35.46 -25.49
CA PRO A 138 4.98 36.79 -26.12
C PRO A 138 4.44 37.88 -25.21
N TRP A 139 3.43 37.56 -24.38
CA TRP A 139 2.84 38.49 -23.43
C TRP A 139 3.76 38.73 -22.22
N ALA A 140 4.34 37.65 -21.68
CA ALA A 140 5.29 37.72 -20.58
C ALA A 140 6.54 38.58 -20.93
N LEU A 141 7.06 38.44 -22.15
CA LEU A 141 8.22 39.20 -22.62
C LEU A 141 7.91 40.69 -22.85
N LYS A 142 6.69 41.02 -23.28
CA LYS A 142 6.23 42.40 -23.50
C LYS A 142 6.06 43.18 -22.20
N VAL A 143 5.66 42.51 -21.13
CA VAL A 143 5.55 43.10 -19.78
C VAL A 143 6.93 43.41 -19.19
N THR A 144 7.95 42.59 -19.50
CA THR A 144 9.34 42.84 -19.05
C THR A 144 10.08 43.92 -19.83
N SER A 145 9.69 44.22 -21.07
CA SER A 145 10.32 45.28 -21.89
C SER A 145 9.73 46.68 -21.68
N MET A 146 8.73 46.81 -20.81
CA MET A 146 8.09 48.09 -20.44
C MET A 146 8.54 48.59 -19.06
N ARG A 147 9.55 47.95 -18.46
CA ARG A 147 10.32 48.45 -17.31
C ARG A 147 11.67 48.96 -17.81
#